data_AF-A0AA41QWV6-F1
#
_entry.id   AF-A0AA41QWV6-F1
#
_cell.length_a   1.000
_cell.length_b   1.000
_cell.length_c   1.000
_cell.angle_alpha   90.00
_cell.angle_beta   90.00
_cell.angle_gamma   90.00
#
_symmetry.space_group_name_H-M   'P 1'
#
loop_
_entity.id
_entity.type
_entity.pdbx_description
1 polymer ?
#
loop_
_entity_poly.entity_id
_entity_poly.type
_entity_poly.pdbx_seq_one_letter_code
_entity_poly.pdbx_strand_id
1 'polypeptide(L)'
;MRLRKSRRTTQPQPRLLPLDAYPDTIDEEGRDRIDRRLRLQLASVPIEPGPYLDPENEPWTLNTDGSWTDKNGTTRSKLYAPMLSMYAPFTRVSPEPEQAPANG
;
A
#
# COMPACT_ATOMS: atom_id res chain seq x y z
N MET A 1 8.43 41.87 -22.79
CA MET A 1 8.66 40.61 -22.05
C MET A 1 7.61 40.46 -20.95
N ARG A 2 6.69 39.50 -21.06
CA ARG A 2 5.71 39.20 -19.99
C ARG A 2 6.17 37.94 -19.25
N LEU A 3 6.57 38.11 -18.00
CA LEU A 3 6.93 37.03 -17.09
C LEU A 3 5.66 36.23 -16.75
N ARG A 4 5.42 35.10 -17.41
CA ARG A 4 4.38 34.15 -16.99
C ARG A 4 4.88 33.50 -15.70
N LYS A 5 4.44 34.04 -14.55
CA LYS A 5 4.53 33.34 -13.27
C LYS A 5 3.69 32.07 -13.41
N SER A 6 4.36 30.94 -13.63
CA SER A 6 3.75 29.62 -13.51
C SER A 6 3.23 29.49 -12.10
N ARG A 7 1.94 29.78 -11.88
CA ARG A 7 1.22 29.28 -10.72
C ARG A 7 1.27 27.77 -10.87
N ARG A 8 2.25 27.12 -10.22
CA ARG A 8 2.08 25.74 -9.79
C ARG A 8 0.91 25.79 -8.83
N THR A 9 -0.30 25.62 -9.35
CA THR A 9 -1.41 25.17 -8.54
C THR A 9 -0.99 23.80 -8.06
N THR A 10 -0.40 23.74 -6.86
CA THR A 10 -0.30 22.52 -6.08
C THR A 10 -1.73 22.11 -5.83
N GLN A 11 -2.29 21.32 -6.75
CA GLN A 11 -3.60 20.74 -6.55
C GLN A 11 -3.50 19.92 -5.25
N PRO A 12 -4.31 20.20 -4.23
CA PRO A 12 -4.27 19.43 -3.00
C PRO A 12 -4.51 17.97 -3.37
N GLN A 13 -3.54 17.11 -3.04
CA GLN A 13 -3.66 15.68 -3.25
C GLN A 13 -4.91 15.20 -2.48
N PRO A 14 -5.74 14.32 -3.06
CA PRO A 14 -6.96 13.86 -2.40
C PRO A 14 -6.60 13.24 -1.04
N ARG A 15 -7.25 13.72 0.04
CA ARG A 15 -6.95 13.26 1.41
C ARG A 15 -7.16 11.75 1.53
N LEU A 16 -6.22 11.05 2.17
CA LEU A 16 -6.31 9.60 2.35
C LEU A 16 -7.25 9.20 3.48
N LEU A 17 -7.33 10.03 4.52
CA LEU A 17 -8.20 9.82 5.66
C LEU A 17 -9.39 10.80 5.64
N PRO A 18 -10.54 10.41 6.20
CA PRO A 18 -11.62 11.36 6.44
C PRO A 18 -11.19 12.40 7.49
N LEU A 19 -11.82 13.59 7.45
CA LEU A 19 -11.36 14.76 8.24
C LEU A 19 -11.36 14.53 9.75
N ASP A 20 -12.24 13.66 10.24
CA ASP A 20 -12.42 13.26 11.64
C ASP A 20 -11.41 12.20 12.11
N ALA A 21 -10.64 11.59 11.21
CA ALA A 21 -9.58 10.64 11.56
C ALA A 21 -8.23 11.32 11.84
N TYR A 22 -8.11 12.63 11.59
CA TYR A 22 -6.93 13.41 11.95
C TYR A 22 -7.06 13.94 13.39
N PRO A 23 -5.97 14.05 14.16
CA PRO A 23 -6.00 14.73 15.44
C PRO A 23 -6.53 16.17 15.31
N ASP A 24 -7.43 16.58 16.20
CA ASP A 24 -7.99 17.96 16.18
C ASP A 24 -6.92 19.05 16.39
N THR A 25 -5.75 18.66 16.89
CA THR A 25 -4.63 19.54 17.19
C THR A 25 -3.77 19.89 15.97
N ILE A 26 -4.04 19.33 14.79
CA ILE A 26 -3.22 19.54 13.59
C ILE A 26 -3.94 20.34 12.49
N ASP A 27 -3.19 21.27 11.90
CA ASP A 27 -3.61 22.11 10.78
C ASP A 27 -3.52 21.37 9.43
N GLU A 28 -3.82 22.07 8.33
CA GLU A 28 -3.80 21.45 7.00
C GLU A 28 -2.42 20.90 6.60
N GLU A 29 -1.34 21.59 6.97
CA GLU A 29 0.02 21.13 6.68
C GLU A 29 0.37 19.87 7.49
N GLY A 30 -0.07 19.80 8.74
CA GLY A 30 0.02 18.60 9.56
C GLY A 30 -0.73 17.42 8.96
N ARG A 31 -1.95 17.66 8.43
CA ARG A 31 -2.76 16.62 7.78
C ARG A 31 -2.10 16.11 6.50
N ASP A 32 -1.57 17.01 5.68
CA ASP A 32 -0.82 16.68 4.47
C ASP A 32 0.44 15.86 4.79
N ARG A 33 1.12 16.17 5.90
CA ARG A 33 2.30 15.42 6.35
C ARG A 33 1.95 14.00 6.79
N ILE A 34 0.84 13.82 7.51
CA ILE A 34 0.31 12.49 7.86
C ILE A 34 -0.03 11.71 6.60
N ASP A 35 -0.76 12.32 5.68
CA ASP A 35 -1.14 11.71 4.41
C ASP A 35 0.07 11.33 3.56
N ARG A 36 1.10 12.17 3.52
CA ARG A 36 2.35 11.85 2.82
C ARG A 36 3.02 10.62 3.41
N ARG A 37 3.05 10.51 4.74
CA ARG A 37 3.62 9.35 5.45
C ARG A 37 2.79 8.10 5.18
N LEU A 38 1.46 8.20 5.22
CA LEU A 38 0.54 7.11 4.89
C LEU A 38 0.69 6.65 3.44
N ARG A 39 0.84 7.57 2.47
CA ARG A 39 1.12 7.22 1.07
C ARG A 39 2.44 6.47 0.92
N LEU A 40 3.49 6.90 1.61
CA LEU A 40 4.78 6.21 1.59
C LEU A 40 4.69 4.81 2.21
N GLN A 41 3.90 4.66 3.28
CA GLN A 41 3.64 3.36 3.90
C GLN A 41 2.80 2.46 2.99
N LEU A 42 1.77 2.99 2.34
CA LEU A 42 0.96 2.22 1.39
C LEU A 42 1.73 1.86 0.12
N ALA A 43 2.70 2.68 -0.29
CA ALA A 43 3.54 2.39 -1.46
C ALA A 43 4.44 1.15 -1.28
N SER A 44 4.67 0.69 -0.05
CA SER A 44 5.39 -0.56 0.21
C SER A 44 4.47 -1.78 0.25
N VAL A 45 3.14 -1.59 0.20
CA VAL A 45 2.16 -2.68 0.16
C VAL A 45 1.92 -3.06 -1.29
N PRO A 46 2.06 -4.34 -1.66
CA PRO A 46 1.76 -4.81 -3.01
C PRO A 46 0.31 -4.51 -3.40
N ILE A 47 0.10 -4.26 -4.70
CA ILE A 47 -1.24 -4.05 -5.29
C ILE A 47 -1.66 -5.18 -6.22
N GLU A 48 -0.71 -6.02 -6.67
CA GLU A 48 -1.00 -7.14 -7.55
C GLU A 48 -1.41 -8.37 -6.73
N PRO A 49 -2.59 -8.97 -6.98
CA PRO A 49 -3.01 -10.17 -6.29
C PRO A 49 -2.01 -11.32 -6.41
N GLY A 50 -1.89 -12.10 -5.34
CA GLY A 50 -1.01 -13.26 -5.29
C GLY A 50 -0.39 -13.50 -3.92
N PRO A 51 0.47 -14.53 -3.82
CA PRO A 51 1.18 -14.87 -2.60
C PRO A 51 2.41 -13.98 -2.38
N TYR A 52 2.64 -13.64 -1.12
CA TYR A 52 3.75 -12.81 -0.64
C TYR A 52 4.32 -13.38 0.66
N LEU A 53 5.56 -13.01 0.95
CA LEU A 53 6.22 -13.21 2.24
C LEU A 53 6.52 -11.86 2.87
N ASP A 54 6.32 -11.74 4.18
CA ASP A 54 6.80 -10.59 4.95
C ASP A 54 8.30 -10.77 5.34
N PRO A 55 8.93 -9.82 6.06
CA PRO A 55 10.32 -9.91 6.48
C PRO A 55 10.63 -11.09 7.43
N GLU A 56 9.61 -11.65 8.07
CA GLU A 56 9.74 -12.83 8.94
C GLU A 56 9.52 -14.14 8.17
N ASN A 57 9.36 -14.07 6.84
CA ASN A 57 8.98 -15.17 5.96
C ASN A 57 7.61 -15.78 6.31
N GLU A 58 6.69 -15.00 6.88
CA GLU A 58 5.31 -15.47 7.04
C GLU A 58 4.54 -15.32 5.72
N PRO A 59 3.73 -16.32 5.34
CA PRO A 59 2.96 -16.27 4.12
C PRO A 59 1.72 -15.38 4.26
N TRP A 60 1.54 -14.53 3.26
CA TRP A 60 0.39 -13.66 3.06
C TRP A 60 -0.15 -13.84 1.65
N THR A 61 -1.46 -13.69 1.46
CA THR A 61 -2.08 -13.68 0.13
C THR A 61 -2.88 -12.40 -0.05
N LEU A 62 -2.55 -11.63 -1.09
CA LEU A 62 -3.38 -10.53 -1.56
C LEU A 62 -4.43 -11.08 -2.52
N ASN A 63 -5.70 -10.98 -2.14
CA ASN A 63 -6.83 -11.42 -2.93
C ASN A 63 -7.20 -10.39 -4.01
N THR A 64 -7.97 -10.81 -5.01
CA THR A 64 -8.39 -9.97 -6.15
C THR A 64 -9.29 -8.79 -5.76
N ASP A 65 -9.99 -8.89 -4.64
CA ASP A 65 -10.82 -7.81 -4.07
C ASP A 65 -10.02 -6.80 -3.21
N GLY A 66 -8.71 -7.04 -3.07
CA GLY A 66 -7.78 -6.24 -2.26
C GLY A 66 -7.73 -6.62 -0.78
N SER A 67 -8.46 -7.67 -0.36
CA SER A 67 -8.33 -8.23 0.99
C SER A 67 -7.03 -9.04 1.13
N TRP A 68 -6.57 -9.20 2.37
CA TRP A 68 -5.33 -9.93 2.68
C TRP A 68 -5.62 -11.10 3.60
N THR A 69 -5.12 -12.28 3.23
CA THR A 69 -5.22 -13.51 4.02
C THR A 69 -3.88 -13.84 4.64
N ASP A 70 -3.84 -14.08 5.96
CA ASP A 70 -2.63 -14.49 6.67
C ASP A 70 -2.40 -16.02 6.66
N LYS A 71 -1.28 -16.46 7.21
CA LYS A 71 -0.90 -17.88 7.33
C LYS A 71 -1.94 -18.77 8.05
N ASN A 72 -2.79 -18.16 8.89
CA ASN A 72 -3.83 -18.88 9.63
C ASN A 72 -5.15 -18.94 8.84
N GLY A 73 -5.20 -18.38 7.62
CA GLY A 73 -6.40 -18.30 6.80
C GLY A 73 -7.32 -17.13 7.18
N THR A 74 -6.90 -16.23 8.06
CA THR A 74 -7.74 -15.08 8.47
C THR A 74 -7.69 -14.01 7.38
N THR A 75 -8.84 -13.69 6.79
CA THR A 75 -8.95 -12.68 5.75
C THR A 75 -9.34 -11.32 6.34
N ARG A 76 -8.57 -10.29 6.04
CA ARG A 76 -8.82 -8.89 6.45
C ARG A 76 -9.14 -8.04 5.23
N SER A 77 -10.15 -7.18 5.35
CA SER A 77 -10.56 -6.25 4.29
C SER A 77 -9.40 -5.36 3.81
N LYS A 78 -9.47 -4.89 2.56
CA LYS A 78 -8.53 -3.90 1.98
C LYS A 78 -8.30 -2.65 2.83
N LEU A 79 -9.26 -2.31 3.70
CA LEU A 79 -9.14 -1.19 4.63
C LEU A 79 -8.01 -1.38 5.66
N TYR A 80 -7.53 -2.61 5.85
CA TYR A 80 -6.41 -2.93 6.75
C TYR A 80 -5.03 -2.78 6.08
N ALA A 81 -4.95 -2.39 4.80
CA ALA A 81 -3.67 -2.17 4.11
C ALA A 81 -2.70 -1.23 4.86
N PRO A 82 -3.14 -0.12 5.49
CA PRO A 82 -2.25 0.70 6.31
C PRO A 82 -1.65 -0.05 7.50
N MET A 83 -2.41 -0.94 8.17
CA MET A 83 -1.86 -1.76 9.25
C MET A 83 -0.88 -2.81 8.70
N LEU A 84 -1.21 -3.43 7.58
CA LEU A 84 -0.35 -4.43 6.95
C LEU A 84 0.98 -3.85 6.46
N SER A 85 1.00 -2.57 6.10
CA SER A 85 2.24 -1.87 5.74
C SER A 85 3.29 -1.85 6.87
N MET A 86 2.91 -2.09 8.13
CA MET A 86 3.85 -2.25 9.24
C MET A 86 4.72 -3.52 9.11
N TYR A 87 4.23 -4.53 8.39
CA TYR A 87 4.94 -5.77 8.10
C TYR A 87 5.65 -5.74 6.74
N ALA A 88 5.72 -4.59 6.07
CA ALA A 88 6.47 -4.46 4.83
C ALA A 88 8.01 -4.48 5.10
N PRO A 89 8.85 -4.80 4.10
CA PRO A 89 8.52 -5.11 2.70
C PRO A 89 7.94 -6.52 2.51
N PHE A 90 6.97 -6.61 1.60
CA PHE A 90 6.47 -7.89 1.11
C PHE A 90 7.24 -8.35 -0.13
N THR A 91 7.69 -9.60 -0.15
CA THR A 91 8.36 -10.22 -1.30
C THR A 91 7.38 -11.13 -2.03
N ARG A 92 7.22 -10.95 -3.34
CA ARG A 92 6.31 -11.80 -4.12
C ARG A 92 6.85 -13.21 -4.21
N VAL A 93 5.99 -14.18 -3.92
CA VAL A 93 6.28 -15.58 -4.22
C VAL A 93 5.86 -15.80 -5.67
N SER A 94 6.84 -15.87 -6.57
CA SER A 94 6.56 -16.35 -7.92
C SER A 94 6.12 -17.81 -7.81
N PRO A 95 5.08 -18.26 -8.55
CA PRO A 95 4.92 -19.68 -8.74
C PRO A 95 6.24 -20.20 -9.33
N GLU A 96 6.81 -21.22 -8.69
CA GLU A 96 7.95 -21.93 -9.26
C GLU A 96 7.58 -22.30 -10.70
N PRO A 97 8.43 -22.02 -11.71
CA PRO A 97 8.11 -22.44 -13.06
C PRO A 97 7.99 -23.96 -13.02
N GLU A 98 6.75 -24.44 -13.17
CA GLU A 98 6.44 -25.85 -13.33
C GLU A 98 7.43 -26.41 -14.34
N GLN A 99 8.30 -27.32 -13.87
CA GLN A 99 9.37 -27.91 -14.68
C GLN A 99 8.74 -28.38 -15.98
N ALA A 100 9.08 -27.71 -17.09
CA ALA A 100 8.62 -28.11 -18.41
C ALA A 100 8.95 -29.61 -18.57
N PRO A 101 7.99 -30.47 -18.95
CA PRO A 101 8.27 -31.89 -19.11
C PRO A 101 9.43 -32.03 -20.10
N ALA A 102 10.49 -32.70 -19.65
CA ALA A 102 11.62 -33.04 -20.50
C ALA A 102 11.08 -33.89 -21.65
N ASN A 103 10.87 -33.26 -22.81
CA ASN A 103 10.59 -33.99 -24.04
C ASN A 103 11.84 -34.79 -24.38
N GLY A 104 11.71 -36.11 -24.28
CA GLY A 104 12.70 -37.09 -24.72
C GLY A 104 12.78 -37.24 -26.23
#